data_AF-A0A962B331-F1
#
_entry.id   AF-A0A962B331-F1
#
_cell.length_a   1.000
_cell.length_b   1.000
_cell.length_c   1.000
_cell.angle_alpha   90.00
_cell.angle_beta   90.00
_cell.angle_gamma   90.00
#
_symmetry.space_group_name_H-M   'P 1'
#
loop_
_entity.id
_entity.type
_entity.pdbx_description
1 polymer ?
#
loop_
_entity_poly.entity_id
_entity_poly.type
_entity_poly.pdbx_seq_one_letter_code
_entity_poly.pdbx_strand_id
1 'polypeptide(L)'
;MQPKNLLIIMSDQHNRRMLGCYGHDIVTTPNLDRLAARGTLFTDAYTPCPVCVPARASFATGKYVHQIGNWDNAIAYDGTAPSWHHQLREMGHHVVSIGKLHFRSKEDDNGFSDEQIGMHIIEGKGDLLGLIRDEDMPKRGGSYKMAKMAGPGESPYTIYDREIAARA
;
A
#
# COMPACT_ATOMS: atom_id res chain seq x y z
N MET A 1 16.39 -24.96 -6.65
CA MET A 1 17.02 -23.72 -7.17
C MET A 1 16.96 -22.70 -6.04
N GLN A 2 18.06 -22.04 -5.65
CA GLN A 2 17.97 -20.93 -4.69
C GLN A 2 17.27 -19.75 -5.37
N PRO A 3 16.11 -19.27 -4.87
CA PRO A 3 15.50 -18.05 -5.38
C PRO A 3 16.47 -16.89 -5.17
N LYS A 4 16.82 -16.16 -6.23
CA LYS A 4 17.77 -15.04 -6.14
C LYS A 4 17.10 -13.69 -5.86
N ASN A 5 15.83 -13.55 -6.23
CA ASN A 5 15.10 -12.29 -6.17
C ASN A 5 13.72 -12.48 -5.50
N LEU A 6 13.26 -11.43 -4.80
CA LEU A 6 11.93 -11.33 -4.21
C LEU A 6 11.16 -10.21 -4.92
N LEU A 7 9.93 -10.49 -5.36
CA LEU A 7 9.02 -9.51 -5.92
C LEU A 7 7.74 -9.46 -5.08
N ILE A 8 7.44 -8.29 -4.53
CA ILE A 8 6.18 -8.01 -3.84
C ILE A 8 5.30 -7.19 -4.77
N ILE A 9 4.12 -7.70 -5.12
CA ILE A 9 3.09 -6.98 -5.85
C ILE A 9 2.00 -6.60 -4.85
N MET A 10 1.81 -5.30 -4.63
CA MET A 10 0.81 -4.78 -3.69
C MET A 10 -0.16 -3.83 -4.41
N SER A 11 -1.44 -4.17 -4.37
CA SER A 11 -2.54 -3.32 -4.86
C SER A 11 -3.26 -2.66 -3.69
N ASP A 12 -3.58 -1.37 -3.79
CA ASP A 12 -4.30 -0.63 -2.75
C ASP A 12 -5.82 -0.92 -2.80
N GLN A 13 -6.44 -1.01 -1.62
CA GLN A 13 -7.89 -1.23 -1.44
C GLN A 13 -8.47 -2.41 -2.23
N HIS A 14 -7.67 -3.46 -2.47
CA HIS A 14 -8.09 -4.60 -3.27
C HIS A 14 -8.95 -5.57 -2.46
N ASN A 15 -10.22 -5.66 -2.81
CA ASN A 15 -11.10 -6.68 -2.26
C ASN A 15 -10.84 -8.03 -2.93
N ARG A 16 -10.41 -9.04 -2.15
CA ARG A 16 -10.12 -10.39 -2.68
C ARG A 16 -11.27 -11.01 -3.47
N ARG A 17 -12.52 -10.61 -3.19
CA ARG A 17 -13.70 -11.10 -3.90
C ARG A 17 -13.70 -10.70 -5.37
N MET A 18 -12.90 -9.72 -5.79
CA MET A 18 -12.79 -9.20 -7.17
C MET A 18 -11.84 -10.00 -8.07
N LEU A 19 -11.42 -11.20 -7.65
CA LEU A 19 -10.46 -12.04 -8.36
C LEU A 19 -11.10 -13.38 -8.76
N GLY A 20 -10.77 -13.84 -9.97
CA GLY A 20 -11.20 -15.14 -10.49
C GLY A 20 -10.73 -16.31 -9.63
N CYS A 21 -9.49 -16.26 -9.12
CA CYS A 21 -8.96 -17.28 -8.20
C CYS A 21 -9.69 -17.39 -6.85
N TYR A 22 -10.51 -16.39 -6.49
CA TYR A 22 -11.42 -16.44 -5.34
C TYR A 22 -12.88 -16.67 -5.74
N GLY A 23 -13.15 -16.98 -7.01
CA GLY A 23 -14.47 -17.36 -7.51
C GLY A 23 -15.33 -16.21 -8.03
N HIS A 24 -14.76 -15.03 -8.36
CA HIS A 24 -15.54 -14.00 -9.03
C HIS A 24 -15.97 -14.48 -10.43
N ASP A 25 -17.25 -14.33 -10.76
CA ASP A 25 -17.89 -14.80 -12.00
C ASP A 25 -17.77 -13.83 -13.19
N ILE A 26 -17.76 -12.53 -12.95
CA ILE A 26 -17.67 -11.48 -14.00
C ILE A 26 -16.25 -10.94 -14.20
N VAL A 27 -15.52 -10.61 -13.13
CA VAL A 27 -14.20 -9.96 -13.24
C VAL A 27 -13.16 -10.99 -13.69
N THR A 28 -12.47 -10.71 -14.79
CA THR A 28 -11.46 -11.61 -15.37
C THR A 28 -10.05 -11.18 -14.98
N THR A 29 -9.31 -12.03 -14.26
CA THR A 29 -7.96 -11.73 -13.74
C THR A 29 -6.90 -12.77 -14.12
N PRO A 30 -6.72 -13.08 -15.42
CA PRO A 30 -5.99 -14.27 -15.86
C PRO A 30 -4.52 -14.32 -15.40
N ASN A 31 -3.88 -13.15 -15.26
CA ASN A 31 -2.49 -13.06 -14.78
C ASN A 31 -2.37 -13.40 -13.29
N LEU A 32 -3.30 -12.92 -12.46
CA LEU A 32 -3.33 -13.21 -11.02
C LEU A 32 -3.81 -14.63 -10.76
N ASP A 33 -4.76 -15.13 -11.56
CA ASP A 33 -5.26 -16.50 -11.46
C ASP A 33 -4.15 -17.50 -11.80
N ARG A 34 -3.36 -17.23 -12.85
CA ARG A 34 -2.19 -18.03 -13.19
C ARG A 34 -1.11 -17.97 -12.11
N LEU A 35 -0.91 -16.81 -11.46
CA LEU A 35 0.03 -16.67 -10.34
C LEU A 35 -0.41 -17.52 -9.14
N ALA A 36 -1.71 -17.50 -8.80
CA ALA A 36 -2.27 -18.32 -7.75
C ALA A 36 -2.13 -19.82 -8.07
N ALA A 37 -2.42 -20.25 -9.30
CA ALA A 37 -2.37 -21.65 -9.72
C ALA A 37 -0.95 -22.25 -9.68
N ARG A 38 0.11 -21.43 -9.82
CA ARG A 38 1.51 -21.86 -9.76
C ARG A 38 2.17 -21.68 -8.38
N GLY A 39 1.40 -21.23 -7.38
CA GLY A 39 1.90 -20.86 -6.06
C GLY A 39 0.97 -21.32 -4.95
N THR A 40 0.99 -20.59 -3.85
CA THR A 40 0.10 -20.83 -2.70
C THR A 40 -0.92 -19.71 -2.60
N LEU A 41 -2.20 -20.08 -2.58
CA LEU A 41 -3.32 -19.16 -2.35
C LEU A 41 -3.76 -19.23 -0.89
N PHE A 42 -3.73 -18.10 -0.19
CA PHE A 42 -4.22 -17.99 1.18
C PHE A 42 -5.69 -17.55 1.19
N THR A 43 -6.60 -18.38 1.69
CA THR A 43 -8.04 -18.07 1.73
C THR A 43 -8.42 -17.05 2.79
N ASP A 44 -7.60 -16.99 3.86
CA ASP A 44 -7.89 -16.27 5.11
C ASP A 44 -6.72 -15.37 5.52
N ALA A 45 -6.28 -14.51 4.60
CA ALA A 45 -5.28 -13.46 4.86
C ALA A 45 -5.98 -12.13 5.22
N TYR A 46 -5.65 -11.57 6.38
CA TYR A 46 -6.28 -10.36 6.92
C TYR A 46 -5.31 -9.19 7.00
N THR A 47 -5.80 -7.98 6.71
CA THR A 47 -5.04 -6.76 6.96
C THR A 47 -4.94 -6.50 8.47
N PRO A 48 -3.78 -6.04 8.99
CA PRO A 48 -3.64 -5.64 10.39
C PRO A 48 -4.46 -4.38 10.72
N CYS A 49 -4.83 -3.59 9.70
CA CYS A 49 -5.71 -2.43 9.84
C CYS A 49 -6.36 -2.10 8.50
N PRO A 50 -7.67 -1.83 8.43
CA PRO A 50 -8.35 -1.48 7.17
C PRO A 50 -8.14 -0.01 6.76
N VAL A 51 -6.94 0.54 6.95
CA VAL A 51 -6.56 1.93 6.63
C VAL A 51 -5.13 1.95 6.04
N CYS A 52 -4.86 2.81 5.06
CA CYS A 52 -3.67 2.74 4.21
C CYS A 52 -2.33 2.83 4.98
N VAL A 53 -2.06 3.93 5.69
CA VAL A 53 -0.81 4.12 6.44
C VAL A 53 -0.56 2.99 7.46
N PRO A 54 -1.47 2.72 8.43
CA PRO A 54 -1.27 1.67 9.43
C PRO A 54 -1.00 0.30 8.80
N ALA A 55 -1.75 -0.07 7.75
CA ALA A 55 -1.56 -1.35 7.07
C ALA A 55 -0.15 -1.47 6.46
N ARG A 56 0.32 -0.40 5.80
CA ARG A 56 1.61 -0.38 5.13
C ARG A 56 2.78 -0.31 6.11
N ALA A 57 2.64 0.46 7.19
CA ALA A 57 3.61 0.53 8.27
C ALA A 57 3.74 -0.83 8.99
N SER A 58 2.60 -1.48 9.28
CA SER A 58 2.56 -2.81 9.88
C SER A 58 3.15 -3.87 8.94
N PHE A 59 2.85 -3.81 7.64
CA PHE A 59 3.45 -4.68 6.63
C PHE A 59 4.97 -4.50 6.53
N ALA A 60 5.46 -3.25 6.53
CA ALA A 60 6.90 -2.96 6.45
C ALA A 60 7.65 -3.45 7.69
N THR A 61 7.06 -3.31 8.88
CA THR A 61 7.74 -3.63 10.15
C THR A 61 7.51 -5.05 10.64
N GLY A 62 6.49 -5.74 10.13
CA GLY A 62 6.05 -7.03 10.67
C GLY A 62 5.44 -6.94 12.08
N LYS A 63 5.06 -5.73 12.52
CA LYS A 63 4.52 -5.46 13.86
C LYS A 63 3.08 -5.01 13.80
N TYR A 64 2.30 -5.25 14.86
CA TYR A 64 0.95 -4.73 14.97
C TYR A 64 0.94 -3.21 15.12
N VAL A 65 -0.14 -2.57 14.67
CA VAL A 65 -0.30 -1.09 14.72
C VAL A 65 -0.05 -0.54 16.13
N HIS A 66 -0.51 -1.23 17.17
CA HIS A 66 -0.32 -0.79 18.56
C HIS A 66 1.15 -0.81 19.03
N GLN A 67 2.03 -1.51 18.33
CA GLN A 67 3.46 -1.58 18.65
C GLN A 67 4.28 -0.50 17.92
N ILE A 68 3.74 0.08 16.84
CA ILE A 68 4.43 1.06 15.98
C ILE A 68 3.82 2.46 16.04
N GLY A 69 2.59 2.60 16.54
CA GLY A 69 1.96 3.90 16.79
C GLY A 69 1.46 4.64 15.54
N ASN A 70 1.54 4.03 14.35
CA ASN A 70 0.98 4.57 13.11
C ASN A 70 -0.53 4.30 13.06
N TRP A 71 -1.34 4.98 13.89
CA TRP A 71 -2.75 4.62 14.12
C TRP A 71 -3.71 4.93 12.96
N ASP A 72 -3.38 5.91 12.12
CA ASP A 72 -4.23 6.43 11.07
C ASP A 72 -3.39 7.01 9.91
N ASN A 73 -4.06 7.63 8.94
CA ASN A 73 -3.40 8.25 7.80
C ASN A 73 -2.71 9.59 8.12
N ALA A 74 -2.74 10.09 9.36
CA ALA A 74 -2.03 11.30 9.78
C ALA A 74 -0.63 10.99 10.30
N ILE A 75 -0.44 9.82 10.92
CA ILE A 75 0.80 9.41 11.57
C ILE A 75 1.56 8.46 10.64
N ALA A 76 2.18 9.01 9.59
CA ALA A 76 2.89 8.21 8.59
C ALA A 76 4.15 7.53 9.13
N TYR A 77 4.47 6.39 8.54
CA TYR A 77 5.72 5.67 8.82
C TYR A 77 6.90 6.47 8.27
N ASP A 78 7.91 6.66 9.11
CA ASP A 78 9.09 7.49 8.83
C ASP A 78 10.41 6.73 8.98
N GLY A 79 10.36 5.40 9.00
CA GLY A 79 11.56 4.59 9.15
C GLY A 79 12.00 4.29 10.57
N THR A 80 11.53 5.05 11.58
CA THR A 80 12.01 4.94 12.97
C THR A 80 11.90 3.51 13.53
N ALA A 81 10.80 2.81 13.23
CA ALA A 81 10.69 1.39 13.51
C ALA A 81 11.34 0.59 12.38
N PRO A 82 12.38 -0.25 12.63
CA PRO A 82 13.06 -0.98 11.56
C PRO A 82 12.10 -1.86 10.75
N SER A 83 12.14 -1.74 9.43
CA SER A 83 11.39 -2.55 8.48
C SER A 83 12.18 -3.75 7.96
N TRP A 84 11.51 -4.71 7.35
CA TRP A 84 12.19 -5.79 6.62
C TRP A 84 12.99 -5.27 5.42
N HIS A 85 12.69 -4.07 4.90
CA HIS A 85 13.51 -3.40 3.88
C HIS A 85 14.91 -3.08 4.43
N HIS A 86 14.98 -2.51 5.64
CA HIS A 86 16.25 -2.20 6.31
C HIS A 86 17.08 -3.47 6.47
N GLN A 87 16.46 -4.54 6.97
CA GLN A 87 17.15 -5.82 7.19
C GLN A 87 17.72 -6.39 5.90
N LEU A 88 16.94 -6.40 4.80
CA LEU A 88 17.44 -6.87 3.51
C LEU A 88 18.58 -5.99 2.98
N ARG A 89 18.46 -4.66 3.12
CA ARG A 89 19.50 -3.71 2.70
C ARG A 89 20.80 -3.89 3.50
N GLU A 90 20.70 -4.08 4.81
CA GLU A 90 21.85 -4.38 5.71
C GLU A 90 22.52 -5.72 5.37
N MET A 91 21.76 -6.70 4.89
CA MET A 91 22.28 -7.96 4.37
C MET A 91 22.93 -7.85 2.97
N GLY A 92 22.98 -6.64 2.40
CA GLY A 92 23.59 -6.37 1.10
C GLY A 92 22.66 -6.60 -0.10
N HIS A 93 21.35 -6.77 0.12
CA HIS A 93 20.39 -6.83 -0.97
C HIS A 93 20.00 -5.42 -1.43
N HIS A 94 19.88 -5.23 -2.74
CA HIS A 94 19.29 -4.02 -3.30
C HIS A 94 17.76 -4.11 -3.18
N VAL A 95 17.15 -3.18 -2.46
CA VAL A 95 15.71 -3.16 -2.20
C VAL A 95 15.09 -1.95 -2.90
N VAL A 96 14.24 -2.16 -3.89
CA VAL A 96 13.64 -1.08 -4.68
C VAL A 96 12.15 -1.05 -4.47
N SER A 97 11.59 0.15 -4.31
CA SER A 97 10.14 0.37 -4.41
C SER A 97 9.78 1.05 -5.72
N ILE A 98 8.62 0.70 -6.27
CA ILE A 98 8.03 1.36 -7.44
C ILE A 98 6.57 1.60 -7.12
N GLY A 99 6.18 2.88 -7.00
CA GLY A 99 4.78 3.26 -6.81
C GLY A 99 4.40 3.68 -5.39
N LYS A 100 3.16 3.38 -4.98
CA LYS A 100 2.56 3.94 -3.76
C LYS A 100 3.09 3.31 -2.48
N LEU A 101 3.61 4.14 -1.59
CA LEU A 101 4.10 3.75 -0.26
C LEU A 101 3.27 4.33 0.88
N HIS A 102 2.77 5.56 0.73
CA HIS A 102 2.09 6.28 1.81
C HIS A 102 2.95 6.42 3.08
N PHE A 103 4.28 6.36 2.95
CA PHE A 103 5.24 6.72 3.99
C PHE A 103 5.36 8.24 4.07
N ARG A 104 6.04 8.74 5.12
CA ARG A 104 6.17 10.18 5.36
C ARG A 104 6.90 10.89 4.22
N SER A 105 8.11 10.44 3.89
CA SER A 105 8.95 11.05 2.86
C SER A 105 9.98 10.08 2.29
N LYS A 106 10.57 10.41 1.13
CA LYS A 106 11.75 9.70 0.60
C LYS A 106 13.05 10.11 1.30
N GLU A 107 13.02 11.26 1.97
CA GLU A 107 14.13 11.80 2.76
C GLU A 107 14.31 11.02 4.07
N ASP A 108 13.29 10.25 4.47
CA ASP A 108 13.34 9.36 5.61
C ASP A 108 14.03 8.05 5.23
N ASP A 109 14.87 7.54 6.12
CA ASP A 109 15.41 6.20 5.93
C ASP A 109 14.34 5.16 6.23
N ASN A 110 13.58 4.76 5.21
CA ASN A 110 12.51 3.76 5.31
C ASN A 110 12.97 2.34 4.91
N GLY A 111 14.28 2.18 4.68
CA GLY A 111 14.96 0.93 4.37
C GLY A 111 15.05 0.58 2.88
N PHE A 112 14.42 1.34 1.99
CA PHE A 112 14.64 1.17 0.56
C PHE A 112 16.03 1.67 0.14
N SER A 113 16.60 1.04 -0.89
CA SER A 113 17.83 1.47 -1.56
C SER A 113 17.54 2.48 -2.67
N ASP A 114 16.39 2.34 -3.34
CA ASP A 114 15.89 3.22 -4.38
C ASP A 114 14.36 3.26 -4.34
N GLU A 115 13.80 4.42 -4.70
CA GLU A 115 12.36 4.65 -4.79
C GLU A 115 12.02 5.28 -6.12
N GLN A 116 11.31 4.53 -6.96
CA GLN A 116 10.89 4.99 -8.26
C GLN A 116 9.44 5.43 -8.19
N ILE A 117 9.16 6.66 -8.65
CA ILE A 117 7.82 7.26 -8.70
C ILE A 117 7.04 7.08 -7.37
N GLY A 118 7.74 7.17 -6.24
CA GLY A 118 7.19 6.98 -4.91
C GLY A 118 6.05 7.95 -4.61
N MET A 119 4.89 7.41 -4.20
CA MET A 119 3.80 8.24 -3.66
C MET A 119 3.79 8.15 -2.13
N HIS A 120 4.25 9.24 -1.52
CA HIS A 120 4.23 9.50 -0.08
C HIS A 120 2.97 10.26 0.33
N ILE A 121 2.78 10.49 1.63
CA ILE A 121 1.78 11.48 2.07
C ILE A 121 2.14 12.88 1.58
N ILE A 122 1.12 13.69 1.28
CA ILE A 122 1.29 15.02 0.72
C ILE A 122 2.00 15.92 1.75
N GLU A 123 3.15 16.49 1.37
CA GLU A 123 3.98 17.37 2.24
C GLU A 123 4.43 16.73 3.57
N GLY A 124 4.46 15.41 3.70
CA GLY A 124 4.72 14.78 5.00
C GLY A 124 3.60 15.03 6.02
N LYS A 125 2.48 15.63 5.59
CA LYS A 125 1.29 15.91 6.38
C LYS A 125 0.18 14.97 5.94
N GLY A 126 -0.11 13.99 6.79
CA GLY A 126 -1.16 13.04 6.51
C GLY A 126 -2.56 13.64 6.69
N ASP A 127 -3.56 12.77 6.84
CA ASP A 127 -4.95 13.17 7.05
C ASP A 127 -5.19 13.72 8.46
N LEU A 128 -4.83 14.98 8.73
CA LEU A 128 -4.92 15.59 10.06
C LEU A 128 -6.34 15.60 10.65
N LEU A 129 -7.38 15.70 9.81
CA LEU A 129 -8.76 15.57 10.29
C LEU A 129 -9.01 14.17 10.87
N GLY A 130 -8.32 13.18 10.34
CA GLY A 130 -8.25 11.83 10.85
C GLY A 130 -7.59 11.71 12.22
N LEU A 131 -7.04 12.77 12.84
CA LEU A 131 -6.60 12.78 14.25
C LEU A 131 -7.72 13.13 15.23
N ILE A 132 -8.82 13.73 14.76
CA ILE A 132 -9.94 14.12 15.62
C ILE A 132 -10.64 12.84 16.08
N ARG A 133 -10.77 12.68 17.40
CA ARG A 133 -11.46 11.54 18.04
C ARG A 133 -12.78 11.93 18.70
N ASP A 134 -13.12 13.22 18.63
CA ASP A 134 -14.33 13.80 19.17
C ASP A 134 -15.53 13.56 18.25
N GLU A 135 -16.74 13.59 18.82
CA GLU A 135 -18.02 13.47 18.11
C GLU A 135 -18.26 14.65 17.16
N ASP A 136 -17.63 15.80 17.43
CA ASP A 136 -17.72 17.03 16.64
C ASP A 136 -16.77 17.06 15.42
N MET A 137 -16.54 15.91 14.77
CA MET A 137 -15.69 15.86 13.58
C MET A 137 -16.27 16.70 12.43
N PRO A 138 -15.48 17.61 11.81
CA PRO A 138 -15.95 18.37 10.66
C PRO A 138 -16.44 17.46 9.54
N LYS A 139 -17.58 17.80 8.94
CA LYS A 139 -18.13 17.04 7.81
C LYS A 139 -17.12 16.98 6.66
N ARG A 140 -16.75 15.77 6.26
CA ARG A 140 -15.84 15.53 5.13
C ARG A 140 -16.62 15.57 3.82
N GLY A 141 -16.54 16.70 3.10
CA GLY A 141 -17.21 16.85 1.78
C GLY A 141 -16.59 16.02 0.64
N GLY A 142 -15.42 15.42 0.86
CA GLY A 142 -14.67 14.69 -0.17
C GLY A 142 -15.44 13.52 -0.79
N SER A 143 -16.17 12.75 0.01
CA SER A 143 -16.92 11.58 -0.48
C SER A 143 -18.02 11.97 -1.47
N TYR A 144 -18.74 13.07 -1.20
CA TYR A 144 -19.77 13.58 -2.11
C TYR A 144 -19.17 14.07 -3.44
N LYS A 145 -18.00 14.73 -3.38
CA LYS A 145 -17.25 15.12 -4.58
C LYS A 145 -16.83 13.90 -5.40
N MET A 146 -16.26 12.89 -4.75
CA MET A 146 -15.83 11.65 -5.44
C MET A 146 -17.00 10.91 -6.06
N ALA A 147 -18.13 10.79 -5.36
CA ALA A 147 -19.33 10.17 -5.89
C ALA A 147 -19.84 10.86 -7.18
N LYS A 148 -19.76 12.20 -7.25
CA LYS A 148 -20.11 12.96 -8.46
C LYS A 148 -19.12 12.78 -9.61
N MET A 149 -17.87 12.44 -9.30
CA MET A 149 -16.84 12.18 -10.29
C MET A 149 -16.82 10.71 -10.74
N ALA A 150 -17.59 9.83 -10.10
CA ALA A 150 -17.67 8.44 -10.46
C ALA A 150 -18.37 8.28 -11.82
N GLY A 151 -17.67 7.63 -12.76
CA GLY A 151 -18.14 7.43 -14.12
C GLY A 151 -17.09 6.74 -14.97
N PRO A 152 -17.39 6.44 -16.24
CA PRO A 152 -16.41 5.90 -17.17
C PRO A 152 -15.28 6.91 -17.40
N GLY A 153 -14.04 6.42 -17.44
CA GLY A 153 -12.87 7.26 -17.73
C GLY A 153 -11.66 6.86 -16.90
N GLU A 154 -10.67 7.75 -16.90
CA GLU A 154 -9.45 7.59 -16.11
C GLU A 154 -9.48 8.52 -14.90
N SER A 155 -8.90 8.04 -13.80
CA SER A 155 -8.60 8.84 -12.63
C SER A 155 -7.09 9.14 -12.59
N PRO A 156 -6.66 10.13 -11.79
CA PRO A 156 -5.24 10.32 -11.53
C PRO A 156 -4.54 9.05 -11.01
N TYR A 157 -5.24 8.20 -10.27
CA TYR A 157 -4.70 6.91 -9.80
C TYR A 157 -4.49 5.92 -10.94
N THR A 158 -5.44 5.80 -11.88
CA THR A 158 -5.26 4.87 -13.02
C THR A 158 -4.16 5.35 -13.97
N ILE A 159 -3.99 6.67 -14.13
CA ILE A 159 -2.86 7.23 -14.89
C ILE A 159 -1.54 6.91 -14.18
N TYR A 160 -1.48 7.13 -12.87
CA TYR A 160 -0.32 6.80 -12.04
C TYR A 160 0.05 5.30 -12.12
N ASP A 161 -0.94 4.41 -12.07
CA ASP A 161 -0.71 2.96 -12.21
C ASP A 161 -0.14 2.60 -13.59
N ARG A 162 -0.56 3.28 -14.66
CA ARG A 162 0.04 3.11 -16.00
C ARG A 162 1.48 3.59 -16.06
N GLU A 163 1.79 4.70 -15.41
CA GLU A 163 3.18 5.20 -15.31
C GLU A 163 4.07 4.23 -14.53
N ILE A 164 3.53 3.58 -13.49
CA ILE A 164 4.21 2.48 -12.78
C ILE A 164 4.51 1.33 -13.73
N ALA A 165 3.50 0.85 -14.45
CA ALA A 165 3.68 -0.27 -15.37
C ALA A 165 4.65 0.04 -16.53
N ALA A 166 4.75 1.30 -16.95
CA ALA A 166 5.66 1.72 -18.02
C ALA A 166 7.13 1.82 -17.58
N ARG A 167 7.41 1.90 -16.28
CA ARG A 167 8.77 1.97 -15.73
C ARG A 167 9.28 0.65 -15.14
N ALA A 168 8.38 -0.31 -14.90
CA ALA A 168 8.66 -1.62 -14.31
C ALA A 168 9.18 -2.65 -15.33
#